data_AF-A0A8T5KD12-F1
#
_entry.id   AF-A0A8T5KD12-F1
#
_cell.length_a   1.000
_cell.length_b   1.000
_cell.length_c   1.000
_cell.angle_alpha   90.00
_cell.angle_beta   90.00
_cell.angle_gamma   90.00
#
_symmetry.space_group_name_H-M   'P 1'
#
loop_
_entity.id
_entity.type
_entity.pdbx_description
1 polymer ?
#
loop_
_entity_poly.entity_id
_entity_poly.type
_entity_poly.pdbx_seq_one_letter_code
_entity_poly.pdbx_strand_id
1 'polypeptide(L)'
;MNNSYKDIRKHVDSIRLVDTHEHLPQEGERVNKIVDVLSQFYLHYTSSDLRSAGMSMEDILYIRDTKIPLDYRWAVFEPWWEKIKNTGYSRCMEIAARELYGVDGINAETYKQLSRKMMDRNKKGLY
;
A
#
# COMPACT_ATOMS: atom_id res chain seq x y z
N MET A 1 -14.31 -29.31 17.94
CA MET A 1 -14.28 -28.57 16.66
C MET A 1 -12.96 -28.85 15.99
N ASN A 2 -12.96 -29.29 14.73
CA ASN A 2 -11.76 -29.79 14.08
C ASN A 2 -10.74 -28.65 13.91
N ASN A 3 -9.59 -28.77 14.59
CA ASN A 3 -8.57 -27.74 14.70
C ASN A 3 -7.68 -27.62 13.45
N SER A 4 -7.96 -28.41 12.41
CA SER A 4 -7.13 -28.62 11.22
C SER A 4 -6.75 -27.32 10.51
N TYR A 5 -7.66 -26.35 10.40
CA TYR A 5 -7.34 -25.04 9.78
C TYR A 5 -6.25 -24.29 10.56
N LYS A 6 -6.37 -24.24 11.90
CA LYS A 6 -5.39 -23.52 12.74
C LYS A 6 -4.04 -24.21 12.72
N ASP A 7 -4.04 -25.55 12.75
CA ASP A 7 -2.82 -26.35 12.73
C ASP A 7 -2.08 -26.23 11.38
N ILE A 8 -2.80 -26.33 10.25
CA ILE A 8 -2.23 -26.12 8.91
C ILE A 8 -1.69 -24.70 8.78
N ARG A 9 -2.48 -23.68 9.15
CA ARG A 9 -2.04 -22.29 9.07
C ARG A 9 -0.79 -22.03 9.89
N LYS A 10 -0.73 -22.50 11.14
CA LYS A 10 0.44 -22.37 12.00
C LYS A 10 1.69 -23.00 11.38
N HIS A 11 1.54 -24.14 10.69
CA HIS A 11 2.64 -24.78 10.00
C HIS A 11 3.08 -23.99 8.76
N VAL A 12 2.14 -23.54 7.92
CA VAL A 12 2.44 -22.74 6.73
C VAL A 12 3.11 -21.42 7.10
N ASP A 13 2.61 -20.72 8.12
CA ASP A 13 3.15 -19.44 8.59
C ASP A 13 4.58 -19.57 9.17
N SER A 14 5.03 -20.77 9.53
CA SER A 14 6.41 -21.01 10.02
C SER A 14 7.42 -21.32 8.92
N ILE A 15 6.95 -21.56 7.69
CA ILE A 15 7.81 -21.83 6.55
C ILE A 15 8.48 -20.53 6.10
N ARG A 16 9.80 -20.55 5.92
CA ARG A 16 10.56 -19.42 5.38
C ARG A 16 10.06 -19.10 3.97
N LEU A 17 9.67 -17.85 3.74
CA LEU A 17 9.37 -17.36 2.40
C LEU A 17 10.66 -17.31 1.57
N VAL A 18 10.63 -17.95 0.40
CA VAL A 18 11.69 -17.89 -0.61
C VAL A 18 11.10 -17.23 -1.84
N ASP A 19 11.41 -15.96 -2.05
CA ASP A 19 10.99 -15.24 -3.25
C ASP A 19 11.99 -15.50 -4.37
N THR A 20 11.51 -16.05 -5.49
CA THR A 20 12.34 -16.40 -6.65
C THR A 20 12.13 -15.46 -7.82
N HIS A 21 11.13 -14.57 -7.77
CA HIS A 21 10.82 -13.63 -8.84
C HIS A 21 10.02 -12.44 -8.29
N GLU A 22 10.63 -11.26 -8.39
CA GLU A 22 10.01 -9.98 -8.02
C GLU A 22 10.33 -8.88 -9.04
N HIS A 23 9.70 -7.71 -8.86
CA HIS A 23 9.98 -6.49 -9.62
C HIS A 23 10.21 -5.26 -8.72
N LEU A 24 10.76 -5.48 -7.54
CA LEU A 24 11.23 -4.46 -6.62
C LEU A 24 12.32 -3.60 -7.27
N PRO A 25 12.30 -2.29 -7.06
CA PRO A 25 13.37 -1.42 -7.51
C PRO A 25 14.67 -1.74 -6.78
N GLN A 26 15.81 -1.41 -7.39
CA GLN A 26 17.08 -1.45 -6.67
C GLN A 26 17.02 -0.57 -5.42
N GLU A 27 17.67 -0.98 -4.32
CA GLU A 27 17.62 -0.24 -3.06
C GLU A 27 18.02 1.23 -3.24
N GLY A 28 19.08 1.48 -4.01
CA GLY A 28 19.55 2.84 -4.29
C GLY A 28 18.48 3.72 -4.95
N GLU A 29 17.66 3.17 -5.84
CA GLU A 29 16.56 3.90 -6.46
C GLU A 29 15.43 4.17 -5.46
N ARG A 30 15.09 3.18 -4.62
CA ARG A 30 14.01 3.27 -3.63
C ARG A 30 14.30 4.35 -2.59
N VAL A 31 15.50 4.35 -2.01
CA VAL A 31 15.87 5.30 -0.93
C VAL A 31 16.01 6.74 -1.42
N ASN A 32 16.23 6.95 -2.72
CA ASN A 32 16.34 8.28 -3.33
C ASN A 32 14.99 8.88 -3.75
N LYS A 33 13.88 8.17 -3.56
CA LYS A 33 12.52 8.65 -3.88
C LYS A 33 11.82 9.15 -2.62
N ILE A 34 11.06 10.24 -2.77
CA ILE A 34 10.05 10.62 -1.79
C ILE A 34 8.90 9.61 -1.91
N VAL A 35 8.49 9.03 -0.78
CA VAL A 35 7.45 7.99 -0.72
C VAL A 35 6.35 8.40 0.26
N ASP A 36 5.11 8.09 -0.09
CA ASP A 36 3.94 8.24 0.78
C ASP A 36 2.89 7.20 0.38
N VAL A 37 1.78 7.13 1.13
CA VAL A 37 0.74 6.13 0.90
C VAL A 37 0.19 6.20 -0.52
N LEU A 38 -0.01 7.39 -1.08
CA LEU A 38 -0.62 7.55 -2.41
C LEU A 38 0.36 7.23 -3.54
N SER A 39 1.62 7.63 -3.39
CA SER A 39 2.65 7.37 -4.40
C SER A 39 3.13 5.92 -4.44
N GLN A 40 2.99 5.15 -3.35
CA GLN A 40 3.44 3.75 -3.27
C GLN A 40 2.31 2.72 -3.41
N PHE A 41 1.23 2.83 -2.62
CA PHE A 41 0.21 1.78 -2.56
C PHE A 41 -0.73 1.76 -3.76
N TYR A 42 -0.88 2.91 -4.42
CA TYR A 42 -1.78 3.07 -5.55
C TYR A 42 -1.03 3.05 -6.88
N LEU A 43 0.10 2.34 -6.94
CA LEU A 43 0.80 1.96 -8.17
C LEU A 43 0.17 0.70 -8.80
N HIS A 44 0.50 0.45 -10.07
CA HIS A 44 0.16 -0.79 -10.79
C HIS A 44 -1.30 -1.21 -10.62
N TYR A 45 -1.56 -2.42 -10.11
CA TYR A 45 -2.88 -3.04 -10.10
C TYR A 45 -3.90 -2.34 -9.21
N THR A 46 -3.50 -1.75 -8.07
CA THR A 46 -4.45 -0.99 -7.23
C THR A 46 -5.03 0.21 -7.99
N SER A 47 -4.28 0.78 -8.94
CA SER A 47 -4.82 1.83 -9.82
C SER A 47 -5.75 1.33 -10.91
N SER A 48 -5.69 0.05 -11.26
CA SER A 48 -6.69 -0.57 -12.14
C SER A 48 -8.06 -0.59 -11.49
N ASP A 49 -8.13 -0.77 -10.16
CA ASP A 49 -9.39 -0.67 -9.41
C ASP A 49 -9.93 0.76 -9.44
N LEU A 50 -9.06 1.77 -9.24
CA LEU A 50 -9.44 3.19 -9.38
C LEU A 50 -9.99 3.51 -10.77
N ARG A 51 -9.28 3.06 -11.83
CA ARG A 51 -9.72 3.23 -13.22
C ARG A 51 -11.07 2.56 -13.46
N SER A 52 -11.25 1.34 -12.96
CA SER A 52 -12.49 0.56 -13.12
C SER A 52 -13.66 1.20 -12.36
N ALA A 53 -13.40 1.84 -11.22
CA ALA A 53 -14.39 2.59 -10.48
C ALA A 53 -14.80 3.92 -11.16
N GLY A 54 -14.00 4.40 -12.13
CA GLY A 54 -14.26 5.58 -12.94
C GLY A 54 -13.28 6.75 -12.77
N MET A 55 -12.19 6.58 -12.01
CA MET A 55 -11.20 7.65 -11.82
C MET A 55 -10.46 7.94 -13.12
N SER A 56 -10.27 9.21 -13.44
CA SER A 56 -9.56 9.60 -14.66
C SER A 56 -8.06 9.29 -14.57
N MET A 57 -7.39 9.16 -15.71
CA MET A 57 -5.93 8.97 -15.69
C MET A 57 -5.20 10.21 -15.16
N GLU A 58 -5.75 11.40 -15.43
CA GLU A 58 -5.24 12.66 -14.92
C GLU A 58 -5.26 12.68 -13.39
N ASP A 59 -6.39 12.33 -12.77
CA ASP A 59 -6.49 12.27 -11.31
C ASP A 59 -5.54 11.21 -10.73
N ILE A 60 -5.36 10.07 -11.40
CA ILE A 60 -4.40 9.05 -10.96
C ILE A 60 -2.96 9.58 -10.98
N LEU A 61 -2.58 10.35 -12.01
CA LEU A 61 -1.28 11.01 -12.04
C LEU A 61 -1.17 12.07 -10.94
N TYR A 62 -2.23 12.84 -10.72
CA TYR A 62 -2.30 13.87 -9.69
C TYR A 62 -2.09 13.30 -8.28
N ILE A 63 -2.82 12.24 -7.89
CA ILE A 63 -2.71 11.67 -6.54
C ILE A 63 -1.34 11.01 -6.28
N ARG A 64 -0.60 10.66 -7.33
CA ARG A 64 0.75 10.06 -7.23
C ARG A 64 1.87 11.10 -7.22
N ASP A 65 1.59 12.35 -7.58
CA ASP A 65 2.63 13.37 -7.68
C ASP A 65 3.07 13.87 -6.30
N THR A 66 4.22 13.38 -5.84
CA THR A 66 4.81 13.75 -4.53
C THR A 66 5.22 15.21 -4.42
N LYS A 67 5.23 15.99 -5.52
CA LYS A 67 5.44 17.45 -5.49
C LYS A 67 4.22 18.20 -4.95
N ILE A 68 3.05 17.58 -5.02
CA ILE A 68 1.80 18.15 -4.51
C ILE A 68 1.64 17.73 -3.04
N PRO A 69 1.29 18.66 -2.13
CA PRO A 69 1.10 18.31 -0.72
C PRO A 69 0.05 17.20 -0.56
N LEU A 70 0.34 16.28 0.36
CA LEU A 70 -0.44 15.05 0.54
C LEU A 70 -1.92 15.30 0.76
N ASP A 71 -2.28 16.35 1.52
CA ASP A 71 -3.67 16.68 1.87
C ASP A 71 -4.52 16.98 0.62
N TYR A 72 -3.97 17.68 -0.38
CA TYR A 72 -4.68 17.98 -1.63
C TYR A 72 -4.90 16.71 -2.46
N ARG A 73 -3.89 15.84 -2.51
CA ARG A 73 -3.98 14.54 -3.19
C ARG A 73 -4.97 13.60 -2.50
N TRP A 74 -4.96 13.61 -1.16
CA TRP A 74 -5.88 12.82 -0.35
C TRP A 74 -7.33 13.21 -0.59
N ALA A 75 -7.63 14.52 -0.62
CA ALA A 75 -8.99 15.01 -0.88
C ALA A 75 -9.56 14.53 -2.22
N VAL A 76 -8.72 14.41 -3.26
CA VAL A 76 -9.12 13.84 -4.56
C VAL A 76 -9.28 12.32 -4.47
N PHE A 77 -8.40 11.64 -3.74
CA PHE A 77 -8.36 10.18 -3.64
C PHE A 77 -9.49 9.59 -2.78
N GLU A 78 -9.81 10.21 -1.65
CA GLU A 78 -10.67 9.65 -0.60
C GLU A 78 -12.05 9.16 -1.10
N PRO A 79 -12.79 9.90 -1.96
CA PRO A 79 -14.06 9.41 -2.49
C PRO A 79 -13.94 8.13 -3.34
N TRP A 80 -12.76 7.88 -3.92
CA TRP A 80 -12.49 6.67 -4.69
C TRP A 80 -12.10 5.49 -3.81
N TRP A 81 -11.45 5.75 -2.68
CA TRP A 81 -11.11 4.70 -1.72
C TRP A 81 -12.34 3.92 -1.26
N GLU A 82 -13.43 4.63 -0.94
CA GLU A 82 -14.69 4.02 -0.54
C GLU A 82 -15.27 3.06 -1.60
N LYS A 83 -14.97 3.29 -2.88
CA LYS A 83 -15.42 2.46 -4.00
C LYS A 83 -14.55 1.21 -4.18
N ILE A 84 -13.27 1.25 -3.78
CA ILE A 84 -12.31 0.19 -4.07
C ILE A 84 -11.83 -0.58 -2.84
N LYS A 85 -12.05 -0.09 -1.61
CA LYS A 85 -11.46 -0.66 -0.38
C LYS A 85 -11.75 -2.15 -0.16
N ASN A 86 -12.83 -2.66 -0.75
CA ASN A 86 -13.23 -4.07 -0.65
C ASN A 86 -12.65 -4.99 -1.76
N THR A 87 -11.88 -4.46 -2.71
CA THR A 87 -11.21 -5.25 -3.76
C THR A 87 -10.01 -6.02 -3.22
N GLY A 88 -9.55 -7.04 -3.96
CA GLY A 88 -8.40 -7.85 -3.56
C GLY A 88 -7.12 -7.03 -3.36
N TYR A 89 -6.79 -6.15 -4.32
CA TYR A 89 -5.59 -5.32 -4.23
C TYR A 89 -5.66 -4.30 -3.08
N SER A 90 -6.81 -3.67 -2.87
CA SER A 90 -7.03 -2.75 -1.75
C SER A 90 -6.92 -3.44 -0.39
N ARG A 91 -7.42 -4.68 -0.28
CA ARG A 91 -7.26 -5.48 0.94
C ARG A 91 -5.79 -5.81 1.21
N CYS A 92 -4.97 -6.02 0.19
CA CYS A 92 -3.51 -6.16 0.37
C CYS A 92 -2.88 -4.87 0.93
N MET A 93 -3.32 -3.69 0.48
CA MET A 93 -2.83 -2.41 0.99
C MET A 93 -3.24 -2.17 2.46
N GLU A 94 -4.46 -2.55 2.83
CA GLU A 94 -4.95 -2.56 4.21
C GLU A 94 -4.10 -3.46 5.13
N ILE A 95 -3.78 -4.68 4.66
CA ILE A 95 -2.88 -5.59 5.37
C ILE A 95 -1.49 -4.98 5.49
N ALA A 96 -0.94 -4.38 4.43
CA ALA A 96 0.37 -3.75 4.47
C ALA A 96 0.42 -2.57 5.45
N ALA A 97 -0.61 -1.73 5.49
CA ALA A 97 -0.74 -0.64 6.46
C ALA A 97 -0.66 -1.15 7.91
N ARG A 98 -1.41 -2.22 8.23
CA ARG A 98 -1.44 -2.81 9.56
C ARG A 98 -0.17 -3.57 9.91
N GLU A 99 0.23 -4.53 9.08
CA GLU A 99 1.28 -5.49 9.43
C GLU A 99 2.69 -4.92 9.24
N LEU A 100 2.93 -4.06 8.24
CA LEU A 100 4.26 -3.49 7.97
C LEU A 100 4.46 -2.16 8.71
N TYR A 101 3.41 -1.34 8.79
CA TYR A 101 3.50 0.00 9.36
C TYR A 101 2.82 0.12 10.72
N GLY A 102 2.02 -0.84 11.19
CA GLY A 102 1.32 -0.74 12.47
C GLY A 102 0.35 0.44 12.49
N VAL A 103 -0.37 0.65 11.38
CA VAL A 103 -1.41 1.67 11.24
C VAL A 103 -2.71 0.96 10.92
N ASP A 104 -3.77 1.25 11.68
CA ASP A 104 -5.04 0.55 11.57
C ASP A 104 -5.88 1.11 10.40
N GLY A 105 -5.55 0.62 9.22
CA GLY A 105 -6.23 0.90 7.97
C GLY A 105 -5.92 2.24 7.32
N ILE A 106 -6.57 2.49 6.19
CA ILE A 106 -6.32 3.64 5.31
C ILE A 106 -7.57 4.52 5.29
N ASN A 107 -7.50 5.69 5.94
CA ASN A 107 -8.62 6.64 6.06
C ASN A 107 -8.13 8.06 6.38
N ALA A 108 -9.06 9.00 6.52
CA ALA A 108 -8.83 10.42 6.79
C ALA A 108 -8.00 10.66 8.07
N GLU A 109 -8.13 9.79 9.05
CA GLU A 109 -7.45 9.87 10.33
C GLU A 109 -6.02 9.30 10.26
N THR A 110 -5.78 8.31 9.40
CA THR A 110 -4.54 7.53 9.40
C THR A 110 -3.56 7.85 8.28
N TYR A 111 -3.99 8.45 7.16
CA TYR A 111 -3.15 8.59 5.96
C TYR A 111 -1.84 9.34 6.19
N LYS A 112 -1.85 10.37 7.04
CA LYS A 112 -0.65 11.14 7.42
C LYS A 112 0.31 10.29 8.25
N GLN A 113 -0.22 9.57 9.23
CA GLN A 113 0.59 8.68 10.08
C GLN A 113 1.22 7.57 9.24
N LEU A 114 0.45 6.95 8.36
CA LEU A 114 0.93 5.91 7.46
C LEU A 114 2.03 6.43 6.54
N SER A 115 1.81 7.57 5.90
CA SER A 115 2.82 8.21 5.02
C SER A 115 4.09 8.55 5.77
N ARG A 116 4.00 9.07 7.00
CA ARG A 116 5.16 9.32 7.86
C ARG A 116 5.93 8.03 8.15
N LYS A 117 5.24 6.96 8.56
CA LYS A 117 5.89 5.68 8.84
C LYS A 117 6.53 5.05 7.60
N MET A 118 5.94 5.25 6.42
CA MET A 118 6.56 4.85 5.14
C MET A 118 7.87 5.57 4.89
N MET A 119 7.88 6.89 5.02
CA MET A 119 9.11 7.69 4.88
C MET A 119 10.17 7.27 5.91
N ASP A 120 9.78 7.12 7.18
CA ASP A 120 10.70 6.75 8.26
C ASP A 120 11.32 5.35 8.08
N ARG A 121 10.60 4.43 7.42
CA ARG A 121 11.09 3.10 7.06
C ARG A 121 11.86 3.06 5.76
N ASN A 122 11.80 4.09 4.90
CA ASN A 122 12.50 4.11 3.61
C ASN A 122 14.02 4.33 3.79
N LYS A 123 14.69 3.32 4.35
CA LYS A 123 16.12 3.30 4.68
C LYS A 123 16.79 2.11 3.99
N LYS A 124 18.12 2.06 4.08
CA LYS A 124 18.92 0.93 3.58
C LYS A 124 18.74 -0.31 4.46
N GLY A 125 18.92 -1.50 3.89
CA GLY A 125 18.88 -2.80 4.55
C GLY A 125 17.49 -3.42 4.69
N LEU A 126 16.54 -3.08 3.81
CA LEU A 126 15.21 -3.73 3.81
C LEU A 126 15.18 -5.05 3.03
N TYR A 127 16.03 -5.18 2.01
CA TYR A 127 16.27 -6.37 1.20
C TYR A 127 17.68 -6.27 0.59
#